data_AF-A0A419FH48-F1
#
_entry.id   AF-A0A419FH48-F1
#
_cell.length_a   1.000
_cell.length_b   1.000
_cell.length_c   1.000
_cell.angle_alpha   90.00
_cell.angle_beta   90.00
_cell.angle_gamma   90.00
#
_symmetry.space_group_name_H-M   'P 1'
#
loop_
_entity.id
_entity.type
_entity.pdbx_description
1 polymer ?
#
loop_
_entity_poly.entity_id
_entity_poly.type
_entity_poly.pdbx_seq_one_letter_code
_entity_poly.pdbx_strand_id
1 'polypeptide(L)' 'MGLFSRKRRDHDANAASDAPRECQHTTLAPRWDSAADMGKTDKVARYRCGSCRAEFSAAEGEALIARPLERDADR' A
#
# COMPACT_ATOMS: atom_id res chain seq x y z
N MET A 1 19.58 -4.01 -38.05
CA MET A 1 19.87 -4.16 -36.61
C MET A 1 19.17 -3.05 -35.83
N GLY A 2 18.50 -3.38 -34.70
CA GLY A 2 18.09 -2.40 -33.67
C GLY A 2 16.60 -2.05 -33.57
N LEU A 3 15.72 -2.99 -33.17
CA LEU A 3 14.38 -2.63 -32.65
C LEU A 3 14.48 -2.31 -31.16
N PHE A 4 14.40 -1.02 -30.81
CA PHE A 4 14.22 -0.59 -29.42
C PHE A 4 12.76 -0.82 -29.00
N SER A 5 12.53 -2.01 -28.47
CA SER A 5 11.27 -2.45 -27.88
C SER A 5 10.83 -1.54 -26.73
N ARG A 6 9.71 -0.87 -26.98
CA ARG A 6 8.78 -0.22 -26.05
C ARG A 6 8.89 -0.78 -24.62
N LYS A 7 9.39 0.04 -23.69
CA LYS A 7 9.38 -0.20 -22.24
C LYS A 7 7.92 -0.20 -21.76
N ARG A 8 7.23 -1.34 -21.90
CA ARG A 8 6.00 -1.61 -21.16
C ARG A 8 6.37 -1.56 -19.67
N ARG A 9 5.85 -0.54 -18.98
CA ARG A 9 5.75 -0.58 -17.53
C ARG A 9 4.60 -1.53 -17.26
N ASP A 10 4.91 -2.81 -17.13
CA ASP A 10 4.02 -3.79 -16.54
C ASP A 10 3.86 -3.42 -15.06
N HIS A 11 3.02 -2.42 -14.82
CA HIS A 11 2.44 -2.13 -13.52
C HIS A 11 1.10 -2.85 -13.37
N ASP A 12 1.02 -4.06 -13.93
CA ASP A 12 -0.12 -4.96 -13.82
C ASP A 12 0.38 -6.26 -13.21
N ALA A 13 0.59 -6.21 -11.90
CA ALA A 13 0.79 -7.38 -11.07
C ALA A 13 -0.04 -7.22 -9.80
N ASN A 14 -1.32 -6.84 -9.96
CA ASN A 14 -2.30 -6.99 -8.91
C ASN A 14 -3.37 -8.02 -9.31
N ALA A 15 -2.88 -9.22 -9.63
CA ALA A 15 -3.69 -10.43 -9.49
C ALA A 15 -3.78 -10.78 -8.00
N ALA A 16 -4.56 -10.01 -7.22
CA ALA A 16 -5.00 -10.44 -5.90
C ALA A 16 -6.30 -11.24 -6.04
N SER A 17 -6.15 -12.47 -6.54
CA SER A 17 -7.05 -13.57 -6.18
C SER A 17 -6.75 -13.98 -4.75
N ASP A 18 -7.70 -13.82 -3.82
CA ASP A 18 -8.22 -14.90 -2.97
C ASP A 18 -9.42 -14.37 -2.15
N ALA A 19 -10.40 -15.26 -1.93
CA ALA A 19 -11.74 -15.05 -1.41
C ALA A 19 -11.89 -14.15 -0.15
N PRO A 20 -13.09 -13.56 0.09
CA PRO A 20 -13.34 -12.62 1.18
C PRO A 20 -13.33 -13.32 2.54
N ARG A 21 -12.15 -13.56 3.09
CA ARG A 21 -11.96 -13.40 4.53
C ARG A 21 -11.97 -11.91 4.77
N GLU A 22 -13.05 -11.41 5.36
CA GLU A 22 -13.22 -10.03 5.83
C GLU A 22 -11.91 -9.48 6.39
N CYS A 23 -11.17 -8.79 5.52
CA CYS A 23 -9.83 -8.35 5.85
C CYS A 23 -10.00 -7.08 6.66
N GLN A 24 -9.67 -7.15 7.96
CA GLN A 24 -9.72 -5.99 8.84
C GLN A 24 -8.64 -4.96 8.53
N HIS A 25 -7.81 -5.20 7.49
CA HIS A 25 -6.79 -4.27 7.01
C HIS A 25 -5.85 -3.76 8.13
N THR A 26 -5.58 -4.60 9.14
CA THR A 26 -4.73 -4.23 10.29
C THR A 26 -3.23 -4.27 9.96
N THR A 27 -2.85 -4.92 8.86
CA THR A 27 -1.47 -5.05 8.39
C THR A 27 -1.24 -4.22 7.12
N LEU A 28 -1.53 -2.91 7.16
CA LEU A 28 -1.20 -2.01 6.06
C LEU A 28 0.29 -1.65 6.09
N ALA A 29 0.99 -1.89 4.98
CA ALA A 29 2.38 -1.49 4.80
C ALA A 29 2.47 -0.29 3.83
N PRO A 30 3.12 0.81 4.22
CA PRO A 30 3.37 1.93 3.33
C PRO A 30 4.30 1.55 2.17
N ARG A 31 4.06 2.16 1.01
CA ARG A 31 4.90 2.06 -0.18
C ARG A 31 5.20 3.46 -0.70
N TRP A 32 6.48 3.69 -0.93
CA TRP A 32 7.01 4.92 -1.49
C TRP A 32 7.29 4.73 -2.98
N ASP A 33 7.15 5.80 -3.76
CA ASP A 33 7.54 5.80 -5.17
C ASP A 33 9.06 5.76 -5.33
N SER A 34 9.78 6.40 -4.40
CA SER A 34 11.23 6.52 -4.41
C SER A 34 11.87 6.04 -3.11
N ALA A 35 13.08 5.50 -3.22
CA ALA A 35 13.86 5.05 -2.07
C ALA A 35 14.25 6.19 -1.13
N ALA A 36 14.45 7.39 -1.67
CA ALA A 36 14.76 8.61 -0.90
C ALA A 36 13.62 9.08 0.02
N ASP A 37 12.42 8.53 -0.18
CA ASP A 37 11.23 8.85 0.60
C ASP A 37 10.88 7.78 1.64
N MET A 38 11.56 6.64 1.61
CA MET A 38 11.37 5.58 2.59
C MET A 38 11.54 6.12 4.01
N GLY A 39 10.57 5.80 4.88
CA GLY A 39 10.53 6.27 6.27
C GLY A 39 9.85 7.64 6.46
N LYS A 40 9.51 8.37 5.39
CA LYS A 40 8.72 9.60 5.48
C LYS A 40 7.24 9.28 5.30
N THR A 41 6.46 9.33 6.38
CA THR A 41 5.03 9.00 6.34
C THR A 41 4.23 9.96 5.42
N ASP A 42 4.64 11.23 5.34
CA ASP A 42 4.08 12.24 4.41
C ASP A 42 4.33 11.96 2.92
N LYS A 43 5.32 11.10 2.60
CA LYS A 43 5.69 10.76 1.23
C LYS A 43 5.21 9.38 0.81
N VAL A 44 4.35 8.75 1.61
CA VAL A 44 3.77 7.46 1.24
C VAL A 44 2.92 7.65 -0.01
N ALA A 45 3.26 6.95 -1.08
CA ALA A 45 2.53 7.03 -2.34
C ALA A 45 1.27 6.15 -2.31
N ARG A 46 1.35 5.00 -1.64
CA ARG A 46 0.25 4.02 -1.52
C ARG A 46 0.48 3.11 -0.32
N TYR A 47 -0.56 2.43 0.10
CA TYR A 47 -0.48 1.38 1.11
C TYR A 47 -0.84 0.04 0.51
N ARG A 48 -0.23 -1.04 0.99
CA ARG A 48 -0.57 -2.39 0.61
C ARG A 48 -0.86 -3.22 1.85
N CYS A 49 -2.00 -3.90 1.87
CA CYS A 49 -2.28 -4.84 2.95
C CYS A 49 -1.42 -6.10 2.79
N GLY A 50 -0.68 -6.48 3.84
CA GLY A 50 0.09 -7.73 3.85
C GLY A 50 -0.79 -8.98 3.81
N SER A 51 -2.03 -8.89 4.31
CA SER A 51 -2.94 -10.03 4.44
C SER A 51 -3.72 -10.31 3.15
N CYS A 52 -4.47 -9.33 2.63
CA CYS A 52 -5.26 -9.51 1.42
C CYS A 52 -4.59 -8.98 0.15
N ARG A 53 -3.41 -8.35 0.27
CA ARG A 53 -2.64 -7.79 -0.86
C ARG A 53 -3.33 -6.65 -1.61
N ALA A 54 -4.48 -6.18 -1.13
CA ALA A 54 -5.16 -4.99 -1.63
C ALA A 54 -4.25 -3.77 -1.53
N GLU A 55 -4.28 -2.94 -2.55
CA GLU A 55 -3.59 -1.67 -2.61
C GLU A 55 -4.60 -0.55 -2.33
N PHE A 56 -4.20 0.39 -1.49
CA PHE A 56 -4.97 1.56 -1.08
C PHE A 56 -4.17 2.81 -1.44
N SER A 57 -4.89 3.88 -1.79
CA SER A 57 -4.29 5.20 -1.97
C SER A 57 -3.66 5.69 -0.66
N ALA A 58 -2.77 6.68 -0.74
CA ALA A 58 -2.19 7.32 0.46
C ALA A 58 -3.28 7.74 1.46
N ALA A 59 -4.27 8.50 0.99
CA ALA A 59 -5.38 8.98 1.83
C ALA A 59 -6.24 7.85 2.42
N GLU A 60 -6.53 6.79 1.65
CA GLU A 60 -7.31 5.65 2.13
C GLU A 60 -6.55 4.84 3.18
N GLY A 61 -5.26 4.61 2.96
CA GLY A 61 -4.43 3.89 3.92
C GLY A 61 -4.18 4.70 5.18
N GLU A 62 -4.02 6.02 5.09
CA GLU A 62 -3.98 6.91 6.25
C GLU A 62 -5.29 6.86 7.04
N ALA A 63 -6.44 6.87 6.38
CA ALA A 63 -7.74 6.72 7.05
C ALA A 63 -7.88 5.36 7.76
N LEU A 64 -7.30 4.29 7.21
CA LEU A 64 -7.27 2.97 7.84
C LEU A 64 -6.29 2.90 9.04
N ILE A 65 -5.14 3.59 8.95
CA ILE A 65 -4.09 3.63 9.98
C ILE A 65 -4.34 4.69 11.05
N ALA A 66 -5.15 5.71 10.82
CA ALA A 66 -5.48 6.74 11.80
C ALA A 66 -6.50 6.24 12.86
N ARG A 67 -7.20 5.14 12.58
CA ARG A 67 -8.23 4.54 13.44
C ARG A 67 -7.79 3.79 14.72
N PRO A 68 -6.50 3.51 15.02
CA PRO A 68 -6.08 2.88 16.27
C PRO A 68 -5.60 3.86 17.35
N LEU A 69 -5.60 5.19 17.14
CA LEU A 69 -4.99 6.14 18.09
C LEU A 69 -5.86 6.53 19.30
N GLU A 70 -7.08 6.00 19.43
CA GLU A 70 -7.95 6.33 20.57
C GLU A 70 -7.84 5.38 21.78
N ARG A 71 -6.99 4.34 21.73
CA ARG A 71 -7.01 3.27 22.75
C ARG A 71 -5.82 3.17 23.70
N ASP A 72 -4.84 4.07 23.61
CA ASP A 72 -3.64 4.07 24.47
C ASP A 72 -3.49 5.33 25.35
N ALA A 73 -4.58 6.10 25.55
CA ALA A 73 -4.60 7.26 26.44
C ALA A 73 -5.32 7.01 27.79
N ASP A 74 -5.81 5.80 28.03
CA ASP A 74 -6.40 5.40 29.32
C ASP A 74 -5.48 4.41 30.02
N ARG A 75 -4.99 4.89 31.16
CA ARG A 75 -3.98 4.33 32.04
C ARG A 75 -4.61 3.39 33.05
#